data_AF-A0A7W8LFG1-F1
#
_entry.id   AF-A0A7W8LFG1-F1
#
_cell.length_a   1.000
_cell.length_b   1.000
_cell.length_c   1.000
_cell.angle_alpha   90.00
_cell.angle_beta   90.00
_cell.angle_gamma   90.00
#
_symmetry.space_group_name_H-M   'P 1'
#
loop_
_entity.id
_entity.type
_entity.pdbx_description
1 polymer ?
#
loop_
_entity_poly.entity_id
_entity_poly.type
_entity_poly.pdbx_seq_one_letter_code
_entity_poly.pdbx_strand_id
1 'polypeptide(L)'
;MSHETIYRSLFIQARSALKKELLEHLRRTRAMRRSRHHTQKTDDHGRIHDAVSISERPATVEDRAVPGHWEGDLLRGSAGSQIATLVERQTRYVMLVKIASKDSESV
;
A
#
# COMPACT_ATOMS: atom_id res chain seq x y z
N MET A 1 3.37 21.52 -11.71
CA MET A 1 3.75 21.71 -10.29
C MET A 1 4.67 20.57 -9.90
N SER A 2 5.95 20.82 -9.63
CA SER A 2 6.87 19.77 -9.13
C SER A 2 6.79 19.68 -7.61
N HIS A 3 6.64 18.48 -7.07
CA HIS A 3 6.66 18.23 -5.63
C HIS A 3 7.96 18.75 -4.98
N GLU A 4 9.09 18.65 -5.69
CA GLU A 4 10.40 19.08 -5.20
C GLU A 4 10.47 20.59 -4.96
N THR A 5 9.85 21.39 -5.84
CA THR A 5 9.77 22.85 -5.68
C THR A 5 9.00 23.24 -4.41
N ILE A 6 7.94 22.50 -4.07
CA ILE A 6 7.15 22.70 -2.85
C ILE A 6 7.97 22.35 -1.60
N TYR A 7 8.70 21.22 -1.62
CA TYR A 7 9.55 20.85 -0.49
C TYR A 7 10.70 21.82 -0.27
N ARG A 8 11.35 22.27 -1.35
CA ARG A 8 12.50 23.18 -1.29
C ARG A 8 12.10 24.56 -0.79
N SER A 9 10.93 25.08 -1.19
CA SER A 9 10.43 26.37 -0.69
C SER A 9 10.07 26.32 0.80
N LEU A 10 9.39 25.26 1.25
CA LEU A 10 9.06 25.04 2.65
C LEU A 10 10.33 24.87 3.51
N PHE A 11 11.31 24.09 3.05
CA PHE A 11 12.54 23.81 3.79
C PHE A 11 13.47 25.03 3.89
N ILE A 12 13.57 25.85 2.84
CA ILE A 12 14.40 27.06 2.84
C ILE A 12 13.77 28.17 3.71
N GLN A 13 12.45 28.33 3.69
CA GLN A 13 11.76 29.33 4.51
C GLN A 13 11.68 28.93 5.99
N ALA A 14 11.64 27.63 6.30
CA ALA A 14 11.48 27.09 7.64
C ALA A 14 12.80 26.59 8.24
N ARG A 15 13.85 27.42 8.26
CA ARG A 15 15.03 27.16 9.13
C ARG A 15 14.66 27.10 10.63
N SER A 16 13.40 27.41 10.97
CA SER A 16 12.70 27.20 12.24
C SER A 16 11.31 26.59 11.98
N ALA A 17 10.41 26.54 12.97
CA ALA A 17 9.06 26.00 12.75
C ALA A 17 8.29 26.73 11.61
N LEU A 18 7.48 25.98 10.85
CA LEU A 18 6.68 26.51 9.75
C LEU A 18 5.74 27.63 10.22
N LYS A 19 5.64 28.74 9.46
CA LYS A 19 4.76 29.88 9.78
C LYS A 19 3.30 29.42 9.95
N LYS A 20 2.59 30.00 10.94
CA LYS A 20 1.22 29.62 11.29
C LYS A 20 0.24 29.70 10.12
N GLU A 21 0.33 30.75 9.30
CA GLU A 21 -0.50 30.96 8.10
C GLU A 21 -0.36 29.82 7.08
N LEU A 22 0.82 29.20 6.97
CA LEU A 22 1.06 28.10 6.03
C LEU A 22 0.52 26.75 6.55
N LEU A 23 0.33 26.60 7.87
CA LEU A 23 -0.23 25.39 8.46
C LEU A 23 -1.71 25.19 8.07
N GLU A 24 -2.45 26.26 7.82
CA GLU A 24 -3.87 26.23 7.44
C GLU A 24 -4.10 25.59 6.07
N HIS A 25 -3.11 25.68 5.18
CA HIS A 25 -3.18 25.11 3.84
C HIS A 25 -2.67 23.66 3.75
N LEU A 26 -2.17 23.10 4.85
CA LEU A 26 -1.75 21.69 4.85
C LEU A 26 -2.95 20.77 4.79
N ARG A 27 -2.89 19.75 3.93
CA ARG A 27 -3.88 18.66 3.86
C ARG A 27 -4.15 18.00 5.22
N ARG A 28 -3.20 18.08 6.16
CA ARG A 28 -3.34 17.60 7.54
C ARG A 28 -2.88 18.70 8.52
N THR A 29 -3.80 19.19 9.33
CA THR A 29 -3.62 20.30 10.29
C THR A 29 -3.11 19.83 11.67
N ARG A 30 -2.58 18.62 11.79
CA ARG A 30 -2.20 18.06 13.10
C ARG A 30 -0.91 18.71 13.62
N ALA A 31 -0.99 19.29 14.82
CA ALA A 31 0.16 19.90 15.50
C ALA A 31 1.25 18.89 15.89
N MET A 32 0.91 17.63 16.12
CA MET A 32 1.86 16.57 16.47
C MET A 32 1.67 15.34 15.57
N ARG A 33 2.78 14.76 15.11
CA ARG A 33 2.79 13.47 14.40
C ARG A 33 2.30 12.39 15.36
N ARG A 34 1.24 11.66 15.00
CA ARG A 34 0.86 10.45 15.72
C ARG A 34 1.90 9.36 15.47
N SER A 35 2.28 8.63 16.52
CA SER A 35 3.12 7.44 16.39
C SER A 35 2.50 6.47 15.38
N ARG A 36 3.34 5.81 14.59
CA ARG A 36 2.90 4.74 13.66
C ARG A 36 2.17 3.62 14.40
N HIS A 37 2.49 3.42 15.68
CA HIS A 37 1.89 2.39 16.53
C HIS A 37 0.56 2.83 17.17
N HIS A 38 0.17 4.11 17.04
CA HIS A 38 -1.12 4.60 17.54
C HIS A 38 -2.31 3.97 16.80
N THR A 39 -2.11 3.55 15.54
CA THR A 39 -3.12 2.84 14.73
C THR A 39 -2.96 1.32 14.76
N GLN A 40 -1.97 0.78 15.48
CA GLN A 40 -1.66 -0.66 15.51
C GLN A 40 -2.19 -1.37 16.76
N LYS A 41 -3.15 -0.80 17.48
CA LYS A 41 -3.56 -1.34 18.79
C LYS A 41 -5.07 -1.55 18.89
N THR A 42 -5.52 -2.66 18.32
CA THR A 42 -6.57 -3.52 18.90
C THR A 42 -6.30 -4.96 18.44
N ASP A 43 -6.59 -5.94 19.29
CA ASP A 43 -6.59 -7.36 18.89
C ASP A 43 -7.59 -7.65 17.74
N ASP A 44 -8.55 -6.74 17.52
CA ASP A 44 -9.53 -6.76 16.42
C ASP A 44 -8.95 -6.45 15.03
N HIS A 45 -7.68 -6.04 14.91
CA HIS A 45 -7.06 -5.92 13.59
C HIS A 45 -6.66 -7.32 13.10
N GLY A 46 -7.47 -7.85 12.18
CA GLY A 46 -7.28 -9.16 11.56
C GLY A 46 -5.83 -9.39 11.16
N ARG A 47 -5.20 -10.39 11.77
CA ARG A 47 -3.88 -10.87 11.39
C ARG A 47 -4.03 -11.84 10.22
N ILE A 48 -3.09 -11.77 9.28
CA ILE A 48 -2.99 -12.79 8.23
C ILE A 48 -2.50 -14.06 8.93
N HIS A 49 -3.35 -15.08 9.01
CA HIS A 49 -2.99 -16.38 9.56
C HIS A 49 -1.93 -17.03 8.67
N ASP A 50 -0.93 -17.67 9.27
CA ASP A 50 0.18 -18.34 8.57
C ASP A 50 0.94 -17.45 7.56
N ALA A 51 1.04 -16.15 7.84
CA ALA A 51 1.81 -15.22 7.01
C ALA A 51 3.30 -15.60 7.00
N VAL A 52 3.78 -16.07 5.85
CA VAL A 52 5.21 -16.30 5.61
C VAL A 52 5.90 -14.96 5.41
N SER A 53 7.03 -14.76 6.09
CA SER A 53 7.78 -13.52 5.95
C SER A 53 8.32 -13.37 4.53
N ILE A 54 8.34 -12.14 3.99
CA ILE A 54 8.98 -11.88 2.68
C ILE A 54 10.46 -12.30 2.72
N SER A 55 11.12 -12.19 3.88
CA SER A 55 12.51 -12.61 4.07
C SER A 55 12.72 -14.13 3.94
N GLU A 56 11.67 -14.93 4.08
CA GLU A 56 11.73 -16.39 3.97
C GLU A 56 11.50 -16.89 2.54
N ARG A 57 11.26 -15.98 1.59
CA ARG A 57 11.08 -16.35 0.19
C ARG A 57 12.37 -16.93 -0.40
N PRO A 58 12.28 -18.00 -1.22
CA PRO A 58 13.43 -18.49 -1.97
C PRO A 58 13.99 -17.41 -2.90
N ALA A 59 15.30 -17.37 -3.07
CA ALA A 59 15.97 -16.39 -3.95
C ALA A 59 15.50 -16.47 -5.41
N THR A 60 15.06 -17.65 -5.86
CA THR A 60 14.48 -17.90 -7.19
C THR A 60 13.20 -17.13 -7.45
N VAL A 61 12.56 -16.55 -6.42
CA VAL A 61 11.38 -15.69 -6.60
C VAL A 61 11.79 -14.26 -6.98
N GLU A 62 13.00 -13.81 -6.71
CA GLU A 62 13.41 -12.43 -7.03
C GLU A 62 13.74 -12.24 -8.51
N ASP A 63 14.30 -13.26 -9.17
CA ASP A 63 14.76 -13.16 -10.56
C ASP A 63 13.64 -13.14 -11.61
N ARG A 64 12.43 -13.62 -11.25
CA ARG A 64 11.27 -13.80 -12.15
C ARG A 64 11.61 -14.60 -13.42
N ALA A 65 12.66 -15.40 -13.39
CA ALA A 65 13.19 -16.13 -14.53
C ALA A 65 12.50 -17.48 -14.74
N VAL A 66 11.77 -17.96 -13.74
CA VAL A 66 11.05 -19.25 -13.77
C VAL A 66 9.58 -19.04 -14.17
N PRO A 67 9.11 -19.67 -15.27
CA PRO A 67 7.69 -19.66 -15.62
C PRO A 67 6.83 -20.36 -14.56
N GLY A 68 5.62 -19.85 -14.36
CA GLY A 68 4.61 -20.47 -13.50
C GLY A 68 4.54 -19.90 -12.09
N HIS A 69 5.35 -18.90 -11.76
CA HIS A 69 5.14 -18.09 -10.56
C HIS A 69 4.02 -17.07 -10.81
N TRP A 70 2.97 -17.12 -10.00
CA TRP A 70 1.84 -16.20 -10.10
C TRP A 70 1.81 -15.21 -8.94
N GLU A 71 1.45 -13.98 -9.25
CA GLU A 71 1.13 -12.92 -8.29
C GLU A 71 -0.37 -12.66 -8.31
N GLY A 72 -1.00 -12.73 -7.13
CA GLY A 72 -2.43 -12.55 -6.94
C GLY A 72 -2.71 -11.30 -6.11
N ASP A 73 -3.51 -10.38 -6.63
CA ASP A 73 -4.04 -9.22 -5.89
C ASP A 73 -5.56 -9.17 -5.98
N LEU A 74 -6.22 -8.57 -4.98
CA LEU A 74 -7.65 -8.32 -4.99
C LEU A 74 -7.94 -6.81 -5.10
N LEU A 75 -8.53 -6.41 -6.22
CA LEU A 75 -9.00 -5.05 -6.44
C LEU A 75 -10.45 -4.91 -5.97
N ARG A 76 -10.69 -3.97 -5.05
CA ARG A 76 -12.02 -3.65 -4.55
C ARG A 76 -12.53 -2.34 -5.15
N GLY A 77 -13.67 -2.41 -5.83
CA GLY A 77 -14.39 -1.27 -6.37
C GLY A 77 -15.51 -0.78 -5.47
N SER A 78 -16.31 0.15 -6.00
CA SER A 78 -17.54 0.63 -5.36
C SER A 78 -18.64 -0.44 -5.40
N ALA A 79 -19.70 -0.25 -4.60
CA ALA A 79 -20.87 -1.13 -4.57
C ALA A 79 -20.55 -2.62 -4.29
N GLY A 80 -19.47 -2.90 -3.56
CA GLY A 80 -19.07 -4.28 -3.23
C GLY A 80 -18.45 -5.07 -4.38
N SER A 81 -18.20 -4.43 -5.54
CA SER A 81 -17.58 -5.07 -6.69
C SER A 81 -16.09 -5.38 -6.45
N GLN A 82 -15.66 -6.53 -6.95
CA GLN A 82 -14.33 -7.08 -6.69
C GLN A 82 -13.80 -7.83 -7.91
N ILE A 83 -12.50 -7.70 -8.15
CA ILE A 83 -11.78 -8.40 -9.22
C ILE A 83 -10.49 -8.95 -8.63
N ALA A 84 -10.26 -10.25 -8.73
CA ALA A 84 -8.93 -10.81 -8.53
C ALA A 84 -8.11 -10.67 -9.80
N THR A 85 -6.85 -10.28 -9.62
CA THR A 85 -5.85 -10.20 -10.68
C THR A 85 -4.85 -11.31 -10.47
N LEU A 86 -4.64 -12.16 -11.48
CA LEU A 86 -3.60 -13.19 -11.48
C LEU A 86 -2.59 -12.84 -12.58
N VAL A 87 -1.35 -12.58 -12.19
CA VAL A 87 -0.28 -12.19 -13.09
C VAL A 87 0.84 -13.22 -13.06
N GLU A 88 1.16 -13.83 -14.19
CA GLU A 88 2.32 -14.70 -14.32
C GLU A 88 3.58 -13.83 -14.38
N ARG A 89 4.55 -14.07 -13.47
CA ARG A 89 5.63 -13.11 -13.19
C ARG A 89 6.69 -13.03 -14.28
N GLN A 90 6.87 -14.07 -15.10
CA GLN A 90 7.86 -14.09 -16.18
C GLN A 90 7.30 -13.44 -17.46
N THR A 91 6.20 -13.95 -17.96
CA THR A 91 5.52 -13.56 -19.21
C THR A 91 4.66 -12.32 -19.06
N ARG A 92 4.30 -11.94 -17.82
CA ARG A 92 3.37 -10.84 -17.50
C ARG A 92 1.96 -11.07 -18.05
N TYR A 93 1.62 -12.32 -18.36
CA TYR A 93 0.25 -12.69 -18.74
C TYR A 93 -0.71 -12.41 -17.57
N VAL A 94 -1.83 -11.74 -17.87
CA VAL A 94 -2.79 -11.28 -16.86
C VAL A 94 -4.13 -11.95 -17.07
N MET A 95 -4.70 -12.50 -15.99
CA MET A 95 -6.10 -12.91 -15.92
C MET A 95 -6.85 -12.04 -14.92
N LEU A 96 -8.03 -11.58 -15.31
CA LEU A 96 -8.95 -10.82 -14.46
C LEU A 96 -10.19 -11.67 -14.18
N VAL A 97 -10.45 -11.94 -12.91
CA VAL A 97 -11.58 -12.76 -12.47
C VAL A 97 -12.51 -11.90 -11.63
N LYS A 98 -13.76 -11.75 -12.07
CA LYS A 98 -14.80 -11.10 -11.26
C LYS A 98 -15.22 -12.07 -10.16
N ILE A 99 -15.14 -11.63 -8.91
CA ILE A 99 -15.51 -12.44 -7.74
C ILE A 99 -16.80 -11.90 -7.12
N ALA A 100 -17.65 -12.81 -6.62
CA ALA A 100 -18.94 -12.48 -6.03
C ALA A 100 -18.83 -11.88 -4.62
N SER A 101 -17.91 -12.37 -3.79
CA SER A 101 -17.69 -11.90 -2.42
C SER A 101 -16.19 -11.87 -2.06
N LYS A 102 -15.86 -11.41 -0.84
CA LYS A 102 -14.47 -11.24 -0.36
C LYS A 102 -14.04 -12.39 0.55
N ASP A 103 -14.80 -13.47 0.57
CA ASP A 103 -14.64 -14.53 1.55
C ASP A 103 -13.51 -15.46 1.10
N SER A 104 -12.79 -16.06 2.05
CA SER A 104 -11.62 -16.90 1.74
C SER A 104 -11.94 -18.13 0.90
N GLU A 105 -13.20 -18.55 0.83
CA GLU A 105 -13.64 -19.64 -0.07
C GLU A 105 -13.80 -19.18 -1.52
N SER A 106 -13.99 -17.87 -1.74
CA SER A 106 -14.27 -17.28 -3.04
C SER A 106 -13.05 -16.69 -3.74
N VAL A 107 -11.94 -16.52 -3.02
CA VAL A 107 -10.67 -15.91 -3.49
C VAL A 107 -9.56 -16.95 -3.50
#